data_AF-A0A377HMJ3-F1
#
_entry.id   AF-A0A377HMJ3-F1
#
_cell.length_a   1.000
_cell.length_b   1.000
_cell.length_c   1.000
_cell.angle_alpha   90.00
_cell.angle_beta   90.00
_cell.angle_gamma   90.00
#
_symmetry.space_group_name_H-M   'P 1'
#
loop_
_entity.id
_entity.type
_entity.pdbx_description
1 polymer ?
#
loop_
_entity_poly.entity_id
_entity_poly.type
_entity_poly.pdbx_seq_one_letter_code
_entity_poly.pdbx_strand_id
1 'polypeptide(L)'
;MSIEDTELQDQPTTEEQAAFLAELGDHDATANGEPTQTEVEAEQAEQQAMSEADAAAMAAELAPLSAQMGLFAIESAIQAFVHPRFAIPDHRRAEVIQECAPVLVKYGALVPDWLAHYEPEIRAVKAIGGLTLESVGQVRQLKAEDAAALVSAKAANDPGEQGDTEAA
;
A
#
# COMPACT_ATOMS: atom_id res chain seq x y z
N MET A 1 -13.34 -22.62 75.05
CA MET A 1 -11.89 -22.33 74.94
C MET A 1 -11.33 -23.28 73.91
N SER A 2 -11.25 -22.83 72.65
CA SER A 2 -10.45 -23.45 71.59
C SER A 2 -10.06 -22.32 70.65
N ILE A 3 -8.87 -21.80 70.90
CA ILE A 3 -8.10 -20.96 70.00
C ILE A 3 -7.21 -21.97 69.29
N GLU A 4 -7.44 -22.23 68.01
CA GLU A 4 -6.43 -22.80 67.13
C GLU A 4 -6.52 -22.07 65.79
N ASP A 5 -5.56 -21.18 65.65
CA ASP A 5 -5.04 -20.49 64.49
C ASP A 5 -5.42 -21.07 63.13
N THR A 6 -6.12 -20.27 62.33
CA THR A 6 -6.04 -20.35 60.87
C THR A 6 -5.53 -18.99 60.40
N GLU A 7 -4.22 -18.79 60.54
CA GLU A 7 -3.52 -17.77 59.77
C GLU A 7 -3.62 -18.16 58.29
N LEU A 8 -4.59 -17.55 57.59
CA LEU A 8 -4.58 -17.53 56.13
C LEU A 8 -3.26 -16.85 55.72
N GLN A 9 -2.35 -17.64 55.16
CA GLN A 9 -1.14 -17.14 54.52
C GLN A 9 -1.54 -16.18 53.39
N ASP A 10 -1.39 -14.89 53.66
CA ASP A 10 -1.51 -13.79 52.73
C ASP A 10 -0.28 -13.77 51.83
N GLN A 11 -0.19 -14.73 50.90
CA GLN A 11 0.88 -14.71 49.90
C GLN A 11 0.51 -13.70 48.81
N PRO A 12 1.38 -12.71 48.52
CA PRO A 12 1.10 -11.73 47.47
C PRO A 12 0.92 -12.44 46.14
N THR A 13 -0.12 -12.08 45.42
CA THR A 13 -0.45 -12.63 44.10
C THR A 13 0.62 -12.28 43.07
N THR A 14 0.69 -13.02 41.96
CA THR A 14 1.70 -12.78 40.91
C THR A 14 1.62 -11.36 40.31
N GLU A 15 0.43 -10.77 40.27
CA GLU A 15 0.22 -9.38 39.83
C GLU A 15 0.77 -8.37 40.86
N GLU A 16 0.57 -8.60 42.16
CA GLU A 16 1.11 -7.74 43.22
C GLU A 16 2.63 -7.83 43.31
N GLN A 17 3.20 -9.01 43.07
CA GLN A 17 4.66 -9.18 42.98
C GLN A 17 5.23 -8.44 41.78
N ALA A 18 4.56 -8.48 40.63
CA ALA A 18 4.97 -7.74 39.44
C ALA A 18 4.89 -6.22 39.66
N ALA A 19 3.80 -5.73 40.29
CA ALA A 19 3.63 -4.33 40.62
C ALA A 19 4.69 -3.83 41.62
N PHE A 20 4.99 -4.64 42.65
CA PHE A 20 6.04 -4.32 43.62
C PHE A 20 7.44 -4.31 43.00
N LEU A 21 7.75 -5.23 42.08
CA LEU A 21 9.00 -5.24 41.35
C LEU A 21 9.15 -4.02 40.42
N ALA A 22 8.06 -3.58 39.79
CA ALA A 22 8.05 -2.36 38.98
C ALA A 22 8.29 -1.12 39.84
N GLU A 23 7.64 -1.02 41.01
CA GLU A 23 7.84 0.08 41.96
C GLU A 23 9.29 0.14 42.48
N LEU A 24 9.91 -1.01 42.74
CA LEU A 24 11.34 -1.11 43.10
C LEU A 24 12.26 -0.66 41.95
N GLY A 25 11.94 -1.04 40.71
CA GLY A 25 12.67 -0.59 39.53
C GLY A 25 12.61 0.93 39.35
N ASP A 26 11.44 1.53 39.55
CA ASP A 26 11.24 2.98 39.48
C ASP A 26 11.97 3.73 40.61
N HIS A 27 12.03 3.14 41.80
CA HIS A 27 12.76 3.70 42.93
C HIS A 27 14.29 3.66 42.75
N ASP A 28 14.82 2.67 42.01
CA ASP A 28 16.25 2.60 41.64
C ASP A 28 16.57 3.56 40.49
N ALA A 29 15.69 3.63 39.47
CA ALA A 29 15.83 4.57 38.35
C ALA A 29 15.85 6.04 38.83
N THR A 30 14.93 6.41 39.72
CA THR A 30 14.91 7.77 40.32
C THR A 30 16.16 8.07 41.15
N ALA A 31 16.73 7.09 41.85
CA ALA A 31 17.96 7.26 42.63
C ALA A 31 19.19 7.45 41.73
N ASN A 32 19.21 6.83 40.55
CA ASN A 32 20.29 6.89 39.57
C ASN A 32 20.11 8.00 38.51
N GLY A 33 18.98 8.73 38.54
CA GLY A 33 18.64 9.76 37.57
C GLY A 33 18.32 9.22 36.18
N GLU A 34 17.89 7.96 36.11
CA GLU A 34 17.42 7.28 34.91
C GLU A 34 15.89 7.42 34.80
N PRO A 35 15.33 7.45 33.57
CA PRO A 35 13.89 7.50 33.38
C PRO A 35 13.24 6.25 33.99
N THR A 36 12.15 6.46 34.75
CA THR A 36 11.38 5.39 35.36
C THR A 36 10.68 4.55 34.30
N GLN A 37 10.36 3.31 34.62
CA GLN A 37 9.59 2.41 33.75
C GLN A 37 8.22 3.02 33.42
N THR A 38 7.60 3.68 34.39
CA THR A 38 6.37 4.45 34.20
C THR A 38 6.54 5.61 33.19
N GLU A 39 7.67 6.34 33.22
CA GLU A 39 7.97 7.41 32.25
C GLU A 39 8.28 6.86 30.86
N VAL A 40 8.99 5.73 30.77
CA VAL A 40 9.30 5.06 29.50
C VAL A 40 8.02 4.54 28.82
N GLU A 41 7.10 3.94 29.57
CA GLU A 41 5.80 3.51 29.04
C GLU A 41 4.94 4.70 28.60
N ALA A 42 4.97 5.80 29.36
CA ALA A 42 4.28 7.04 28.99
C ALA A 42 4.85 7.65 27.69
N GLU A 43 6.17 7.72 27.53
CA GLU A 43 6.83 8.18 26.30
C GLU A 43 6.53 7.26 25.10
N GLN A 44 6.51 5.93 25.30
CA GLN A 44 6.16 4.98 24.25
C GLN A 44 4.71 5.10 23.82
N ALA A 45 3.78 5.27 24.77
CA ALA A 45 2.38 5.51 24.48
C ALA A 45 2.16 6.84 23.75
N GLU A 46 2.91 7.88 24.12
CA GLU A 46 2.87 9.19 23.47
C GLU A 46 3.46 9.13 22.04
N GLN A 47 4.57 8.42 21.83
CA GLN A 47 5.13 8.18 20.50
C GLN A 47 4.19 7.36 19.60
N GLN A 48 3.52 6.34 20.14
CA GLN A 48 2.52 5.58 19.38
C GLN A 48 1.31 6.43 19.03
N ALA A 49 0.78 7.22 19.97
CA ALA A 49 -0.34 8.12 19.72
C ALA A 49 0.03 9.21 18.69
N MET A 50 1.25 9.73 18.74
CA MET A 50 1.77 10.69 17.76
C MET A 50 1.93 10.06 16.38
N SER A 51 2.45 8.83 16.30
CA SER A 51 2.55 8.07 15.05
C SER A 51 1.18 7.74 14.44
N GLU A 52 0.19 7.38 15.26
CA GLU A 52 -1.18 7.14 14.79
C GLU A 52 -1.86 8.43 14.34
N ALA A 53 -1.64 9.53 15.04
CA ALA A 53 -2.16 10.84 14.66
C ALA A 53 -1.58 11.32 13.32
N ASP A 54 -0.27 11.14 13.11
CA ASP A 54 0.40 11.47 11.83
C ASP A 54 -0.10 10.57 10.69
N ALA A 55 -0.28 9.26 10.95
CA ALA A 55 -0.84 8.33 9.97
C ALA A 55 -2.29 8.69 9.60
N ALA A 56 -3.10 9.07 10.58
CA ALA A 56 -4.48 9.51 10.36
C ALA A 56 -4.55 10.84 9.58
N ALA A 57 -3.63 11.78 9.87
CA ALA A 57 -3.52 13.04 9.14
C ALA A 57 -3.13 12.80 7.67
N MET A 58 -2.14 11.94 7.40
CA MET A 58 -1.78 11.54 6.04
C MET A 58 -2.94 10.82 5.33
N ALA A 59 -3.65 9.93 6.01
CA ALA A 59 -4.80 9.23 5.44
C ALA A 59 -5.93 10.19 5.06
N ALA A 60 -6.20 11.21 5.88
CA ALA A 60 -7.18 12.25 5.59
C ALA A 60 -6.82 13.08 4.35
N GLU A 61 -5.54 13.39 4.18
CA GLU A 61 -5.04 14.13 3.01
C GLU A 61 -5.07 13.27 1.73
N LEU A 62 -4.77 11.97 1.84
CA LEU A 62 -4.72 11.03 0.71
C LEU A 62 -6.09 10.45 0.32
N ALA A 63 -7.09 10.48 1.20
CA ALA A 63 -8.43 9.94 0.94
C ALA A 63 -9.13 10.54 -0.29
N PRO A 64 -9.22 11.87 -0.49
CA PRO A 64 -9.86 12.44 -1.67
C PRO A 64 -9.10 12.08 -2.96
N LEU A 65 -7.76 12.05 -2.91
CA LEU A 65 -6.93 11.63 -4.05
C LEU A 65 -7.17 10.15 -4.39
N SER A 66 -7.28 9.30 -3.37
CA SER A 66 -7.55 7.87 -3.54
C SER A 66 -8.94 7.61 -4.12
N ALA A 67 -9.96 8.36 -3.67
CA ALA A 67 -11.30 8.31 -4.25
C ALA A 67 -11.28 8.70 -5.73
N GLN A 68 -10.54 9.75 -6.08
CA GLN A 68 -10.41 10.25 -7.44
C GLN A 68 -9.72 9.24 -8.37
N MET A 69 -8.65 8.60 -7.90
CA MET A 69 -7.97 7.51 -8.60
C MET A 69 -8.88 6.28 -8.79
N GLY A 70 -9.66 5.94 -7.75
CA GLY A 70 -10.65 4.86 -7.83
C GLY A 70 -11.72 5.12 -8.90
N LEU A 71 -12.25 6.35 -8.95
CA LEU A 71 -13.20 6.73 -10.01
C LEU A 71 -12.58 6.64 -11.41
N PHE A 72 -11.33 7.09 -11.56
CA PHE A 72 -10.64 6.99 -12.84
C PHE A 72 -10.45 5.53 -13.29
N ALA A 73 -10.12 4.63 -12.36
CA ALA A 73 -9.99 3.21 -12.64
C ALA A 73 -11.34 2.58 -13.06
N ILE A 74 -12.42 2.92 -12.37
CA ILE A 74 -13.78 2.47 -12.71
C ILE A 74 -14.17 2.98 -14.10
N GLU A 75 -13.95 4.26 -14.39
CA GLU A 75 -14.26 4.83 -15.69
C GLU A 75 -13.45 4.17 -16.81
N SER A 76 -12.15 3.96 -16.58
CA SER A 76 -11.26 3.26 -17.52
C SER A 76 -11.71 1.82 -17.76
N ALA A 77 -12.15 1.10 -16.71
CA ALA A 77 -12.69 -0.25 -16.84
C ALA A 77 -13.98 -0.26 -17.67
N ILE A 78 -14.91 0.65 -17.41
CA ILE A 78 -16.16 0.75 -18.18
C ILE A 78 -15.87 1.14 -19.64
N GLN A 79 -14.90 2.03 -19.88
CA GLN A 79 -14.46 2.36 -21.23
C GLN A 79 -13.87 1.16 -21.98
N ALA A 80 -13.07 0.34 -21.29
CA ALA A 80 -12.43 -0.83 -21.86
C ALA A 80 -13.41 -1.98 -22.16
N PHE A 81 -14.40 -2.21 -21.29
CA PHE A 81 -15.27 -3.40 -21.37
C PHE A 81 -16.70 -3.13 -21.85
N VAL A 82 -17.19 -1.89 -21.76
CA VAL A 82 -18.61 -1.56 -22.05
C VAL A 82 -18.71 -0.57 -23.19
N HIS A 83 -18.17 0.64 -23.05
CA HIS A 83 -18.30 1.67 -24.07
C HIS A 83 -17.21 2.76 -23.96
N PRO A 84 -16.40 2.99 -25.02
CA PRO A 84 -15.20 3.85 -24.94
C PRO A 84 -15.50 5.34 -24.74
N ARG A 85 -16.74 5.79 -25.01
CA ARG A 85 -17.16 7.19 -24.77
C ARG A 85 -17.79 7.42 -23.40
N PHE A 86 -17.83 6.41 -22.55
CA PHE A 86 -18.35 6.57 -21.20
C PHE A 86 -17.45 7.53 -20.43
N ALA A 87 -18.04 8.54 -19.78
CA ALA A 87 -17.34 9.46 -18.91
C ALA A 87 -18.25 9.83 -17.74
N ILE A 88 -17.70 9.82 -16.53
CA ILE A 88 -18.45 10.25 -15.35
C ILE A 88 -18.47 11.78 -15.35
N PRO A 89 -19.64 12.44 -15.34
CA PRO A 89 -19.71 13.90 -15.39
C PRO A 89 -19.13 14.51 -14.11
N ASP A 90 -18.47 15.67 -14.24
CA ASP A 90 -17.66 16.26 -13.17
C ASP A 90 -18.44 16.56 -11.88
N HIS A 91 -19.71 16.97 -11.99
CA HIS A 91 -20.56 17.19 -10.82
C HIS A 91 -20.79 15.91 -9.99
N ARG A 92 -20.93 14.75 -10.65
CA ARG A 92 -21.06 13.45 -9.97
C ARG A 92 -19.74 12.99 -9.38
N ARG A 93 -18.62 13.28 -10.05
CA ARG A 93 -17.29 12.95 -9.52
C ARG A 93 -17.05 13.65 -8.18
N ALA A 94 -17.31 14.96 -8.13
CA ALA A 94 -17.11 15.74 -6.91
C ALA A 94 -18.01 15.25 -5.77
N GLU A 95 -19.29 14.97 -6.05
CA GLU A 95 -20.26 14.42 -5.09
C GLU A 95 -19.77 13.07 -4.54
N VAL A 96 -19.36 12.14 -5.40
CA VAL A 96 -18.90 10.81 -4.96
C VAL A 96 -17.58 10.90 -4.19
N ILE A 97 -16.65 11.79 -4.58
CA ILE A 97 -15.40 11.98 -3.83
C ILE A 97 -15.69 12.51 -2.42
N GLN A 98 -16.62 13.46 -2.27
CA GLN A 98 -16.99 14.00 -0.95
C GLN A 98 -17.62 12.94 -0.05
N GLU A 99 -18.45 12.06 -0.60
CA GLU A 99 -19.11 10.98 0.17
C GLU A 99 -18.16 9.80 0.46
N CYS A 100 -17.25 9.48 -0.47
CA CYS A 100 -16.34 8.35 -0.32
C CYS A 100 -15.07 8.67 0.47
N ALA A 101 -14.58 9.91 0.45
CA ALA A 101 -13.40 10.32 1.22
C ALA A 101 -13.50 9.96 2.71
N PRO A 102 -14.58 10.28 3.46
CA PRO A 102 -14.66 9.92 4.88
C PRO A 102 -14.71 8.40 5.11
N VAL A 103 -15.26 7.62 4.16
CA VAL A 103 -15.25 6.15 4.22
C VAL A 103 -13.83 5.62 4.03
N LEU A 104 -13.05 6.20 3.13
CA LEU A 104 -11.64 5.87 2.91
C LEU A 104 -10.74 6.30 4.08
N VAL A 105 -11.10 7.33 4.84
CA VAL A 105 -10.40 7.65 6.10
C VAL A 105 -10.76 6.63 7.19
N LYS A 106 -12.05 6.28 7.32
CA LYS A 106 -12.54 5.42 8.40
C LYS A 106 -12.18 3.94 8.25
N TYR A 107 -12.32 3.40 7.04
CA TYR A 107 -12.01 2.01 6.73
C TYR A 107 -10.67 1.86 6.02
N GLY A 108 -10.03 3.00 5.78
CA GLY A 108 -8.74 3.04 5.15
C GLY A 108 -8.80 2.92 3.63
N ALA A 109 -7.92 3.70 2.99
CA ALA A 109 -6.95 3.15 2.06
C ALA A 109 -5.99 2.12 2.74
N LEU A 110 -6.09 1.93 4.06
CA LEU A 110 -5.56 0.78 4.79
C LEU A 110 -6.22 -0.49 4.28
N VAL A 111 -5.45 -1.15 3.43
CA VAL A 111 -5.41 -2.58 3.25
C VAL A 111 -5.80 -3.27 4.57
N PRO A 112 -6.89 -4.06 4.62
CA PRO A 112 -7.26 -4.81 5.81
C PRO A 112 -6.07 -5.56 6.40
N ASP A 113 -5.97 -5.73 7.72
CA ASP A 113 -4.79 -6.35 8.36
C ASP A 113 -4.38 -7.70 7.75
N TRP A 114 -5.38 -8.50 7.31
CA TRP A 114 -5.13 -9.77 6.63
C TRP A 114 -4.43 -9.62 5.28
N LEU A 115 -4.65 -8.50 4.58
CA LEU A 115 -4.05 -8.18 3.28
C LEU A 115 -2.73 -7.40 3.46
N ALA A 116 -2.55 -6.70 4.60
CA ALA A 116 -1.32 -6.00 4.93
C ALA A 116 -0.14 -6.99 5.06
N HIS A 117 -0.41 -8.21 5.55
CA HIS A 117 0.58 -9.29 5.56
C HIS A 117 1.08 -9.68 4.16
N TYR A 118 0.26 -9.47 3.12
CA TYR A 118 0.57 -9.81 1.72
C TYR A 118 1.07 -8.62 0.90
N GLU A 119 1.33 -7.46 1.52
CA GLU A 119 1.83 -6.29 0.83
C GLU A 119 3.11 -6.57 -0.01
N PRO A 120 4.13 -7.30 0.50
CA PRO A 120 5.32 -7.59 -0.30
C PRO A 120 5.03 -8.47 -1.50
N GLU A 121 4.13 -9.45 -1.39
CA GLU A 121 3.71 -10.34 -2.47
C GLU A 121 2.92 -9.57 -3.54
N ILE A 122 1.97 -8.72 -3.13
CA ILE A 122 1.18 -7.88 -4.04
C ILE A 122 2.11 -6.92 -4.79
N ARG A 123 3.10 -6.34 -4.11
CA ARG A 123 4.10 -5.47 -4.73
C ARG A 123 4.97 -6.22 -5.73
N ALA A 124 5.39 -7.45 -5.40
CA ALA A 124 6.16 -8.31 -6.30
C ALA A 124 5.34 -8.69 -7.55
N VAL A 125 4.09 -9.12 -7.38
CA VAL A 125 3.18 -9.44 -8.49
C VAL A 125 2.93 -8.21 -9.37
N LYS A 126 2.71 -7.04 -8.76
CA LYS A 126 2.55 -5.78 -9.50
C LYS A 126 3.79 -5.43 -10.33
N ALA A 127 4.99 -5.59 -9.76
CA ALA A 127 6.24 -5.33 -10.46
C ALA A 127 6.46 -6.31 -11.63
N ILE A 128 6.24 -7.61 -11.42
CA ILE A 128 6.37 -8.64 -12.45
C ILE A 128 5.32 -8.45 -13.55
N GLY A 129 4.07 -8.16 -13.17
CA GLY A 129 2.97 -7.90 -14.10
C GLY A 129 3.21 -6.66 -14.96
N GLY A 130 3.66 -5.57 -14.35
CA GLY A 130 4.04 -4.34 -15.04
C GLY A 130 5.16 -4.58 -16.05
N LEU A 131 6.23 -5.26 -15.64
CA LEU A 131 7.34 -5.62 -16.51
C LEU A 131 6.89 -6.46 -17.71
N THR A 132 5.97 -7.41 -17.49
CA THR A 132 5.45 -8.28 -18.56
C THR A 132 4.65 -7.48 -19.59
N LEU A 133 3.81 -6.54 -19.15
CA LEU A 133 3.04 -5.66 -20.03
C LEU A 133 3.95 -4.74 -20.86
N GLU A 134 4.97 -4.13 -20.24
CA GLU A 134 5.95 -3.30 -20.94
C GLU A 134 6.77 -4.12 -21.95
N SER A 135 7.19 -5.33 -21.56
CA SER A 135 7.97 -6.23 -22.41
C SER A 135 7.20 -6.63 -23.67
N VAL A 136 5.89 -6.91 -23.58
CA VAL A 136 5.07 -7.22 -24.76
C VAL A 136 4.98 -6.02 -25.71
N GLY A 137 4.89 -4.80 -25.19
CA GLY A 137 4.94 -3.57 -25.99
C GLY A 137 6.26 -3.43 -26.74
N GLN A 138 7.39 -3.53 -26.01
CA GLN A 138 8.73 -3.45 -26.60
C GLN A 138 8.97 -4.52 -27.67
N VAL A 139 8.57 -5.77 -27.45
CA VAL A 139 8.75 -6.85 -28.44
C VAL A 139 7.96 -6.57 -29.71
N ARG A 140 6.75 -6.00 -29.61
CA ARG A 140 5.97 -5.64 -30.80
C ARG A 140 6.59 -4.47 -31.56
N GLN A 141 7.13 -3.50 -30.85
CA GLN A 141 7.82 -2.36 -31.44
C GLN A 141 9.11 -2.81 -32.15
N LEU A 142 9.95 -3.60 -31.49
CA LEU A 142 11.16 -4.17 -32.08
C LEU A 142 10.86 -5.03 -33.32
N LYS A 143 9.80 -5.84 -33.30
CA LYS A 143 9.37 -6.61 -34.48
C LYS A 143 8.93 -5.71 -35.64
N ALA A 144 8.30 -4.58 -35.36
CA ALA A 144 7.91 -3.62 -36.39
C ALA A 144 9.12 -2.89 -36.97
N GLU A 145 10.10 -2.54 -36.13
CA GLU A 145 11.39 -1.96 -36.53
C GLU A 145 12.20 -2.94 -37.39
N ASP A 146 12.30 -4.21 -36.98
CA ASP A 146 12.96 -5.27 -37.74
C ASP A 146 12.27 -5.52 -39.09
N ALA A 147 10.93 -5.53 -39.13
CA ALA A 147 10.19 -5.68 -40.37
C ALA A 147 10.43 -4.49 -41.32
N ALA A 148 10.47 -3.26 -40.80
CA ALA A 148 10.78 -2.07 -41.58
C ALA A 148 12.23 -2.09 -42.10
N ALA A 149 13.18 -2.54 -41.28
CA ALA A 149 14.59 -2.70 -41.66
C ALA A 149 14.78 -3.80 -42.72
N LEU A 150 14.03 -4.90 -42.66
CA LEU A 150 14.05 -5.93 -43.69
C LEU A 150 13.45 -5.45 -45.02
N VAL A 151 12.38 -4.66 -44.98
CA VAL A 151 11.80 -4.06 -46.20
C VAL A 151 12.78 -3.06 -46.84
N SER A 152 13.43 -2.21 -46.04
CA SER A 152 14.41 -1.26 -46.56
C SER A 152 15.70 -1.94 -47.06
N ALA A 153 16.18 -2.98 -46.38
CA ALA A 153 17.32 -3.78 -46.83
C ALA A 153 17.00 -4.56 -48.11
N LYS A 154 15.79 -5.10 -48.25
CA LYS A 154 15.35 -5.80 -49.48
C LYS A 154 15.16 -4.84 -50.64
N ALA A 155 14.68 -3.62 -50.40
CA ALA A 155 14.60 -2.56 -51.41
C ALA A 155 15.98 -2.02 -51.84
N ALA A 156 16.98 -2.07 -50.95
CA ALA A 156 18.36 -1.67 -51.26
C ALA A 156 19.16 -2.76 -52.00
N ASN A 157 18.73 -4.03 -51.93
CA ASN A 157 19.42 -5.18 -52.53
C ASN A 157 18.75 -5.73 -53.81
N ASP A 158 17.74 -5.03 -54.36
CA ASP A 158 17.06 -5.39 -55.60
C ASP A 158 17.49 -4.44 -56.74
N PRO A 159 18.62 -4.68 -57.43
CA PRO A 159 18.97 -3.95 -58.63
C PRO A 159 18.18 -4.51 -59.81
N GLY A 160 16.96 -4.01 -59.99
CA GLY A 160 16.22 -3.99 -61.25
C GLY A 160 16.17 -5.30 -62.05
N GLU A 161 15.17 -6.14 -61.80
CA GLU A 161 14.59 -6.96 -62.86
C GLU A 161 13.55 -6.16 -63.64
N GLN A 162 13.98 -5.47 -64.70
CA GLN A 162 13.21 -5.33 -65.94
C GLN A 162 14.17 -5.37 -67.13
N GLY A 163 14.49 -6.59 -67.56
CA GLY A 163 14.96 -6.90 -68.90
C GLY A 163 13.79 -7.42 -69.74
N ASP A 164 13.68 -6.86 -70.94
CA ASP A 164 13.08 -7.40 -72.17
C ASP A 164 11.60 -7.80 -72.20
N THR A 165 10.82 -6.99 -72.93
CA THR A 165 9.89 -7.53 -73.92
C THR A 165 10.22 -6.96 -75.30
N GLU A 166 10.89 -7.82 -76.06
CA GLU A 166 11.05 -7.80 -77.50
C GLU A 166 9.68 -7.87 -78.22
N ALA A 167 9.63 -7.31 -79.44
CA ALA A 167 8.64 -7.51 -80.51
C ALA A 167 7.32 -6.72 -80.49
N ALA A 168 7.28 -5.63 -81.28
CA ALA A 168 6.47 -5.51 -82.52
C ALA A 168 6.72 -4.15 -83.21
#